data_AF-A0A367Z9E3-F1
#
_entry.id   AF-A0A367Z9E3-F1
#
_cell.length_a   1.000
_cell.length_b   1.000
_cell.length_c   1.000
_cell.angle_alpha   90.00
_cell.angle_beta   90.00
_cell.angle_gamma   90.00
#
_symmetry.space_group_name_H-M   'P 1'
#
loop_
_entity.id
_entity.type
_entity.pdbx_description
1 polymer ?
#
loop_
_entity_poly.entity_id
_entity_poly.type
_entity_poly.pdbx_seq_one_letter_code
_entity_poly.pdbx_strand_id
1 'polypeptide(L)'
;MNYRQRLILEKLNEVEILSIADLAQELAVSKMTIHRDLAGLQAAGLIHKHHGKITATARLRGNDPTQCSLCGQKIKERNTFTMIDTEGKKLHLCCPHCGLMAYSRQMNIWQTLATDFIHGHVLTASYAYYLVESELMICCSPSVLAFSSREEALKLQKGFGGKVVDFQMAIEFLTHNTKGT
;
A
#
# COMPACT_ATOMS: atom_id res chain seq x y z
N MET A 1 -4.83 -5.32 -18.00
CA MET A 1 -5.63 -4.06 -18.03
C MET A 1 -5.38 -3.37 -19.37
N ASN A 2 -6.43 -3.02 -20.11
CA ASN A 2 -6.32 -2.43 -21.45
C ASN A 2 -6.26 -0.88 -21.41
N TYR A 3 -6.03 -0.24 -22.56
CA TYR A 3 -5.92 1.23 -22.66
C TYR A 3 -7.18 1.97 -22.19
N ARG A 4 -8.39 1.54 -22.63
CA ARG A 4 -9.65 2.19 -22.22
C ARG A 4 -9.92 2.03 -20.73
N GLN A 5 -9.60 0.87 -20.17
CA GLN A 5 -9.70 0.61 -18.75
C GLN A 5 -8.84 1.59 -17.95
N ARG A 6 -7.61 1.90 -18.39
CA ARG A 6 -6.77 2.92 -17.75
C ARG A 6 -7.41 4.31 -17.79
N LEU A 7 -7.92 4.75 -18.95
CA LEU A 7 -8.60 6.04 -19.07
C LEU A 7 -9.81 6.17 -18.15
N ILE A 8 -10.62 5.10 -18.03
CA ILE A 8 -11.78 5.08 -17.13
C ILE A 8 -11.33 5.25 -15.67
N LEU A 9 -10.23 4.60 -15.27
CA LEU A 9 -9.69 4.73 -13.92
C LEU A 9 -9.09 6.11 -13.65
N GLU A 10 -8.38 6.69 -14.62
CA GLU A 10 -7.85 8.06 -14.52
C GLU A 10 -8.99 9.06 -14.31
N LYS A 11 -10.08 8.95 -15.07
CA LYS A 11 -11.28 9.76 -14.85
C LYS A 11 -11.90 9.55 -13.48
N LEU A 12 -12.01 8.30 -13.03
CA LEU A 12 -12.50 8.01 -11.68
C LEU A 12 -11.58 8.53 -10.58
N ASN A 13 -10.31 8.86 -10.84
CA ASN A 13 -9.49 9.57 -9.86
C ASN A 13 -9.93 11.03 -9.71
N GLU A 14 -10.33 11.67 -10.80
CA GLU A 14 -10.72 13.09 -10.83
C GLU A 14 -12.17 13.32 -10.40
N VAL A 15 -13.08 12.39 -10.72
CA VAL A 15 -14.51 12.51 -10.40
C VAL A 15 -15.02 11.34 -9.57
N GLU A 16 -16.01 11.59 -8.71
CA GLU A 16 -16.56 10.55 -7.83
C GLU A 16 -17.45 9.53 -8.57
N ILE A 17 -18.18 10.00 -9.59
CA ILE A 17 -19.20 9.21 -10.30
C ILE A 17 -19.04 9.45 -11.80
N LEU A 18 -19.05 8.36 -12.57
CA LEU A 18 -19.16 8.38 -14.03
C LEU A 18 -20.45 7.68 -14.48
N SER A 19 -20.92 8.01 -15.68
CA SER A 19 -22.03 7.34 -16.35
C SER A 19 -21.53 6.48 -17.52
N ILE A 20 -22.14 5.32 -17.72
CA ILE A 20 -21.88 4.47 -18.90
C ILE A 20 -22.24 5.21 -20.20
N ALA A 21 -23.28 6.05 -20.18
CA ALA A 21 -23.70 6.79 -21.36
C ALA A 21 -22.63 7.82 -21.76
N ASP A 22 -22.13 8.57 -20.77
CA ASP A 22 -21.13 9.62 -20.98
C ASP A 22 -19.81 9.00 -21.44
N LEU A 23 -19.38 7.89 -20.83
CA LEU A 23 -18.19 7.16 -21.26
C LEU A 23 -18.32 6.59 -22.68
N ALA A 24 -19.49 6.09 -23.05
CA ALA A 24 -19.73 5.57 -24.40
C ALA A 24 -19.64 6.69 -25.45
N GLN A 25 -20.22 7.86 -25.13
CA GLN A 25 -20.15 9.05 -25.98
C GLN A 25 -18.72 9.59 -26.09
N GLU A 26 -18.03 9.77 -24.96
CA GLU A 26 -16.71 10.37 -24.91
C GLU A 26 -15.63 9.48 -25.56
N LEU A 27 -15.68 8.17 -25.32
CA LEU A 27 -14.72 7.22 -25.89
C LEU A 27 -15.13 6.75 -27.30
N ALA A 28 -16.21 7.30 -27.87
CA ALA A 28 -16.75 6.95 -29.18
C ALA A 28 -16.93 5.43 -29.40
N VAL A 29 -17.48 4.73 -28.40
CA VAL A 29 -17.73 3.28 -28.44
C VAL A 29 -19.14 2.93 -28.00
N SER A 30 -19.60 1.73 -28.35
CA SER A 30 -20.91 1.24 -27.89
C SER A 30 -20.96 1.10 -26.36
N LYS A 31 -22.16 1.25 -25.78
CA LYS A 31 -22.40 0.93 -24.36
C LYS A 31 -21.98 -0.50 -24.01
N MET A 32 -22.15 -1.46 -24.93
CA MET A 32 -21.72 -2.85 -24.73
C MET A 32 -20.20 -2.98 -24.59
N THR A 33 -19.43 -2.17 -25.32
CA THR A 33 -17.97 -2.10 -25.20
C THR A 33 -17.58 -1.59 -23.81
N ILE A 34 -18.21 -0.51 -23.35
CA ILE A 34 -18.01 0.03 -21.99
C ILE A 34 -18.36 -1.02 -20.94
N HIS A 35 -19.50 -1.71 -21.08
CA HIS A 35 -19.88 -2.79 -20.17
C HIS A 35 -18.82 -3.89 -20.08
N ARG A 36 -18.17 -4.27 -21.19
CA ARG A 36 -17.10 -5.28 -21.21
C ARG A 36 -15.83 -4.77 -20.52
N ASP A 37 -15.43 -3.51 -20.76
CA ASP A 37 -14.27 -2.91 -20.09
C ASP A 37 -14.49 -2.80 -18.58
N LEU A 38 -15.69 -2.36 -18.16
CA LEU A 38 -16.08 -2.25 -16.76
C LEU A 38 -16.17 -3.60 -16.07
N ALA A 39 -16.59 -4.67 -16.76
CA ALA A 39 -16.63 -6.01 -16.18
C ALA A 39 -15.24 -6.46 -15.72
N GLY A 40 -14.20 -6.18 -16.50
CA GLY A 40 -12.81 -6.45 -16.11
C GLY A 40 -12.35 -5.61 -14.90
N LEU A 41 -12.72 -4.33 -14.86
CA LEU A 41 -12.39 -3.44 -13.73
C LEU A 41 -13.14 -3.82 -12.43
N GLN A 42 -14.39 -4.27 -12.56
CA GLN A 42 -15.20 -4.72 -11.43
C GLN A 42 -14.71 -6.07 -10.90
N ALA A 43 -14.32 -7.00 -11.78
CA ALA A 43 -13.69 -8.26 -11.37
C ALA A 43 -12.34 -8.02 -10.67
N ALA A 44 -11.61 -6.98 -11.08
CA ALA A 44 -10.42 -6.50 -10.38
C ALA A 44 -10.73 -5.72 -9.09
N GLY A 45 -12.00 -5.56 -8.70
CA GLY A 45 -12.41 -4.87 -7.48
C GLY A 45 -12.01 -3.39 -7.45
N LEU A 46 -11.87 -2.74 -8.60
CA LEU A 46 -11.47 -1.33 -8.70
C LEU A 46 -12.68 -0.39 -8.75
N ILE A 47 -13.82 -0.87 -9.23
CA ILE A 47 -15.03 -0.05 -9.39
C ILE A 47 -16.27 -0.75 -8.84
N HIS A 48 -17.26 0.03 -8.45
CA HIS A 48 -18.63 -0.42 -8.28
C HIS A 48 -19.51 0.11 -9.40
N LYS A 49 -20.46 -0.71 -9.86
CA LYS A 49 -21.44 -0.32 -10.87
C LYS A 49 -22.84 -0.44 -10.27
N HIS A 50 -23.62 0.65 -10.35
CA HIS A 50 -25.00 0.70 -9.87
C HIS A 50 -25.86 1.49 -10.85
N HIS A 51 -26.87 0.85 -11.45
CA HIS A 51 -27.83 1.48 -12.37
C HIS A 51 -27.20 2.37 -13.46
N GLY A 52 -26.13 1.91 -14.10
CA GLY A 52 -25.45 2.66 -15.16
C GLY A 52 -24.49 3.76 -14.68
N LYS A 53 -24.39 3.97 -13.36
CA LYS A 53 -23.36 4.78 -12.71
C LYS A 53 -22.19 3.90 -12.28
N ILE A 54 -21.01 4.51 -12.24
CA ILE A 54 -19.73 3.87 -11.94
C ILE A 54 -19.07 4.71 -10.86
N THR A 55 -18.65 4.08 -9.77
CA THR A 55 -17.90 4.72 -8.69
C THR A 55 -16.60 4.00 -8.43
N ALA A 56 -15.60 4.75 -7.96
CA ALA A 56 -14.36 4.18 -7.49
C ALA A 56 -14.59 3.37 -6.20
N THR A 57 -13.94 2.22 -6.09
CA THR A 57 -13.83 1.50 -4.80
C THR A 57 -12.78 2.17 -3.91
N ALA A 58 -12.77 1.85 -2.61
CA ALA A 58 -11.67 2.20 -1.73
C ALA A 58 -10.31 1.71 -2.29
N ARG A 59 -10.31 0.54 -2.95
CA ARG A 59 -9.12 -0.03 -3.58
C ARG A 59 -8.58 0.84 -4.70
N LEU A 60 -9.44 1.37 -5.57
CA LEU A 60 -9.03 2.33 -6.60
C LEU A 60 -8.53 3.64 -6.00
N ARG A 61 -9.14 4.10 -4.90
CA ARG A 61 -8.70 5.32 -4.19
C ARG A 61 -7.39 5.13 -3.42
N GLY A 62 -6.87 3.91 -3.33
CA GLY A 62 -5.68 3.56 -2.54
C GLY A 62 -5.96 3.49 -1.03
N ASN A 63 -7.25 3.41 -0.66
CA ASN A 63 -7.76 3.42 0.71
C ASN A 63 -8.39 2.07 1.12
N ASP A 64 -8.18 0.99 0.37
CA ASP A 64 -8.64 -0.35 0.79
C ASP A 64 -7.81 -0.81 1.99
N PRO A 65 -8.39 -0.88 3.21
CA PRO A 65 -7.63 -1.25 4.40
C PRO A 65 -7.20 -2.72 4.41
N THR A 66 -7.69 -3.52 3.45
CA THR A 66 -7.41 -4.95 3.38
C THR A 66 -6.26 -5.30 2.43
N GLN A 67 -5.75 -4.34 1.64
CA GLN A 67 -4.69 -4.56 0.67
C GLN A 67 -3.57 -3.53 0.75
N CYS A 68 -2.33 -3.99 0.57
CA CYS A 68 -1.16 -3.14 0.56
C CYS A 68 -1.17 -2.22 -0.67
N SER A 69 -1.14 -0.91 -0.44
CA SER A 69 -1.06 0.08 -1.51
C SER A 69 0.25 0.04 -2.30
N LEU A 70 1.30 -0.64 -1.81
CA LEU A 70 2.58 -0.77 -2.52
C LEU A 70 2.73 -2.10 -3.28
N CYS A 71 2.46 -3.24 -2.66
CA CYS A 71 2.71 -4.57 -3.27
C CYS A 71 1.44 -5.35 -3.62
N GLY A 72 0.25 -4.84 -3.29
CA GLY A 72 -1.05 -5.47 -3.60
C GLY A 72 -1.40 -6.70 -2.77
N GLN A 73 -0.54 -7.13 -1.84
CA GLN A 73 -0.80 -8.28 -0.96
C GLN A 73 -1.89 -7.96 0.07
N LYS A 74 -2.59 -9.00 0.53
CA LYS A 74 -3.57 -8.86 1.61
C LYS A 74 -2.86 -8.47 2.90
N ILE A 75 -3.40 -7.47 3.59
CA ILE A 75 -2.86 -6.97 4.85
C ILE A 75 -3.22 -7.94 5.99
N LYS A 76 -2.22 -8.25 6.83
CA LYS A 76 -2.37 -9.00 8.09
C LYS A 76 -1.98 -8.07 9.25
N GLU A 77 -2.83 -7.98 10.26
CA GLU A 77 -2.72 -6.99 11.36
C GLU A 77 -1.36 -6.95 12.07
N ARG A 78 -0.72 -8.11 12.26
CA ARG A 78 0.51 -8.23 13.09
C ARG A 78 1.76 -7.53 12.54
N ASN A 79 1.74 -7.09 11.29
CA ASN A 79 2.92 -6.47 10.67
C ASN A 79 2.54 -5.22 9.88
N THR A 80 1.43 -4.54 10.21
CA THR A 80 0.96 -3.46 9.34
C THR A 80 1.79 -2.19 9.47
N PHE A 81 1.73 -1.38 8.42
CA PHE A 81 2.23 -0.01 8.43
C PHE A 81 1.15 0.89 7.83
N THR A 82 0.91 2.05 8.41
CA THR A 82 -0.05 3.03 7.91
C THR A 82 0.63 4.37 7.77
N MET A 83 0.40 5.04 6.64
CA MET A 83 0.81 6.42 6.41
C MET A 83 -0.42 7.29 6.30
N ILE A 84 -0.36 8.48 6.87
CA ILE A 84 -1.42 9.48 6.78
C ILE A 84 -0.77 10.74 6.22
N ASP A 85 -1.27 11.23 5.08
CA ASP A 85 -0.80 12.49 4.51
C ASP A 85 -1.44 13.70 5.19
N THR A 86 -1.01 14.90 4.79
CA THR A 86 -1.52 16.17 5.33
C THR A 86 -3.01 16.41 5.04
N GLU A 87 -3.61 15.69 4.11
CA GLU A 87 -5.04 15.75 3.78
C GLU A 87 -5.85 14.70 4.57
N GLY A 88 -5.19 13.90 5.41
CA GLY A 88 -5.83 12.84 6.20
C GLY A 88 -6.06 11.55 5.42
N LYS A 89 -5.60 11.45 4.16
CA LYS A 89 -5.71 10.23 3.37
C LYS A 89 -4.78 9.16 3.94
N LYS A 90 -5.34 7.97 4.17
CA LYS A 90 -4.63 6.83 4.72
C LYS A 90 -4.13 5.92 3.62
N LEU A 91 -2.84 5.63 3.66
CA LEU A 91 -2.21 4.58 2.87
C LEU A 91 -1.99 3.36 3.77
N HIS A 92 -2.52 2.21 3.38
CA HIS A 92 -2.43 0.97 4.14
C HIS A 92 -1.40 0.03 3.52
N LEU A 93 -0.40 -0.38 4.31
CA LEU A 93 0.77 -1.13 3.85
C LEU A 93 0.86 -2.43 4.69
N CYS A 94 1.18 -3.55 4.03
CA CYS A 94 1.18 -4.87 4.68
C CYS A 94 2.37 -5.15 5.60
N CYS A 95 3.44 -4.35 5.52
CA CYS A 95 4.69 -4.55 6.23
C CYS A 95 5.47 -3.24 6.41
N PRO A 96 6.37 -3.15 7.41
CA PRO A 96 7.33 -2.06 7.54
C PRO A 96 8.17 -1.83 6.28
N HIS A 97 8.56 -2.89 5.57
CA HIS A 97 9.27 -2.77 4.29
C HIS A 97 8.51 -1.87 3.31
N CYS A 98 7.23 -2.18 3.04
CA CYS A 98 6.44 -1.38 2.12
C CYS A 98 6.17 0.03 2.67
N GLY A 99 5.95 0.16 3.98
CA GLY A 99 5.77 1.46 4.64
C GLY A 99 6.95 2.39 4.46
N LEU A 100 8.16 1.92 4.77
CA LEU A 100 9.39 2.70 4.67
C LEU A 100 9.74 3.04 3.21
N MET A 101 9.51 2.11 2.27
CA MET A 101 9.68 2.39 0.83
C MET A 101 8.67 3.41 0.29
N ALA A 102 7.42 3.36 0.75
CA ALA A 102 6.41 4.34 0.36
C ALA A 102 6.74 5.71 0.95
N TYR A 103 7.14 5.75 2.22
CA TYR A 103 7.60 6.97 2.90
C TYR A 103 8.78 7.62 2.17
N SER A 104 9.76 6.85 1.68
CA SER A 104 10.92 7.39 0.97
C SER A 104 10.58 8.05 -0.38
N ARG A 105 9.38 7.82 -0.93
CA ARG A 105 8.95 8.30 -2.25
C ARG A 105 7.88 9.39 -2.18
N GLN A 106 7.27 9.59 -1.02
CA GLN A 106 6.11 10.46 -0.88
C GLN A 106 6.47 11.74 -0.14
N MET A 107 6.03 12.87 -0.68
CA MET A 107 6.07 14.15 0.01
C MET A 107 4.76 14.36 0.78
N ASN A 108 4.78 15.15 1.86
CA ASN A 108 3.61 15.55 2.67
C ASN A 108 3.00 14.45 3.55
N ILE A 109 3.83 13.70 4.27
CA ILE A 109 3.35 12.74 5.28
C ILE A 109 3.21 13.44 6.63
N TRP A 110 2.00 13.41 7.19
CA TRP A 110 1.71 13.94 8.53
C TRP A 110 2.03 12.92 9.62
N GLN A 111 1.68 11.65 9.40
CA GLN A 111 1.87 10.61 10.41
C GLN A 111 2.26 9.27 9.79
N THR A 112 3.14 8.54 10.47
CA THR A 112 3.51 7.16 10.16
C THR A 112 3.31 6.28 11.37
N LEU A 113 2.65 5.14 11.16
CA LEU A 113 2.33 4.17 12.19
C LEU A 113 2.86 2.80 11.77
N ALA A 114 3.57 2.13 12.66
CA ALA A 114 3.98 0.75 12.51
C ALA A 114 3.28 -0.12 13.56
N THR A 115 3.21 -1.42 13.32
CA THR A 115 2.79 -2.41 14.32
C THR A 115 4.03 -3.07 14.92
N ASP A 116 4.15 -3.06 16.25
CA ASP A 116 5.14 -3.84 16.99
C ASP A 116 4.96 -5.33 16.68
N PHE A 117 6.01 -5.97 16.22
CA PHE A 117 5.96 -7.34 15.73
C PHE A 117 5.64 -8.37 16.84
N ILE A 118 6.09 -8.11 18.07
CA ILE A 118 5.94 -9.03 19.19
C ILE A 118 4.53 -8.92 19.79
N HIS A 119 4.13 -7.71 20.16
CA HIS A 119 2.94 -7.41 20.94
C HIS A 119 1.74 -7.01 20.09
N GLY A 120 1.95 -6.60 18.83
CA GLY A 120 0.87 -6.14 17.94
C GLY A 120 0.39 -4.73 18.23
N HIS A 121 1.00 -3.99 19.16
CA HIS A 121 0.63 -2.61 19.46
C HIS A 121 1.06 -1.67 18.34
N VAL A 122 0.23 -0.66 18.06
CA VAL A 122 0.54 0.37 17.08
C VAL A 122 1.41 1.46 17.74
N LEU A 123 2.47 1.87 17.06
CA LEU A 123 3.39 2.92 17.51
C LEU A 123 3.75 3.87 16.37
N THR A 124 4.21 5.07 16.72
CA THR A 124 4.78 6.01 15.75
C THR A 124 6.00 5.38 15.10
N ALA A 125 6.00 5.26 13.78
CA ALA A 125 7.01 4.49 13.06
C ALA A 125 8.43 5.08 13.22
N SER A 126 8.56 6.40 13.33
CA SER A 126 9.85 7.06 13.55
C SER A 126 10.48 6.78 14.92
N TYR A 127 9.71 6.27 15.89
CA TYR A 127 10.19 5.87 17.22
C TYR A 127 10.42 4.36 17.35
N ALA A 128 10.13 3.59 16.32
CA ALA A 128 10.36 2.15 16.31
C ALA A 128 11.83 1.82 16.00
N TYR A 129 12.24 0.63 16.45
CA TYR A 129 13.45 -0.05 16.02
C TYR A 129 13.10 -1.09 14.96
N TYR A 130 13.96 -1.23 13.95
CA TYR A 130 13.71 -2.11 12.83
C TYR A 130 14.76 -3.21 12.76
N LEU A 131 14.30 -4.45 12.66
CA LEU A 131 15.17 -5.57 12.28
C LEU A 131 15.12 -5.73 10.76
N VAL A 132 16.23 -5.45 10.10
CA VAL A 132 16.43 -5.63 8.65
C VAL A 132 17.34 -6.82 8.39
N GLU A 133 17.30 -7.39 7.17
CA GLU A 133 18.15 -8.54 6.76
C GLU A 133 18.00 -9.78 7.65
N SER A 134 16.87 -9.92 8.34
CA SER A 134 16.58 -11.14 9.08
C SER A 134 16.27 -12.29 8.12
N GLU A 135 16.68 -13.51 8.49
CA GLU A 135 16.29 -14.75 7.84
C GLU A 135 14.78 -15.02 7.96
N LEU A 136 14.08 -14.33 8.86
CA LEU A 136 12.65 -14.45 9.06
C LEU A 136 11.85 -13.70 7.99
N MET A 137 11.27 -14.44 7.05
CA MET A 137 10.47 -13.91 5.93
C MET A 137 8.98 -13.88 6.23
N ILE A 138 8.42 -12.71 6.54
CA ILE A 138 7.00 -12.57 6.94
C ILE A 138 6.10 -12.09 5.79
N CYS A 139 6.57 -11.16 4.96
CA CYS A 139 5.70 -10.50 3.99
C CYS A 139 6.40 -10.12 2.68
N CYS A 140 7.43 -9.26 2.76
CA CYS A 140 8.19 -8.81 1.58
C CYS A 140 9.66 -9.18 1.72
N SER A 141 10.37 -9.12 0.59
CA SER A 141 11.83 -9.28 0.53
C SER A 141 12.47 -7.97 0.10
N PRO A 142 13.45 -7.42 0.85
CA PRO A 142 13.96 -7.94 2.13
C PRO A 142 12.93 -7.80 3.28
N SER A 143 13.02 -8.69 4.26
CA SER A 143 12.14 -8.65 5.44
C SER A 143 12.53 -7.50 6.37
N VAL A 144 11.52 -6.79 6.86
CA VAL A 144 11.67 -5.70 7.84
C VAL A 144 10.57 -5.82 8.89
N LEU A 145 10.97 -5.86 10.15
CA LEU A 145 10.07 -5.99 11.31
C LEU A 145 10.27 -4.80 12.24
N ALA A 146 9.18 -4.24 12.77
CA ALA A 146 9.21 -3.07 13.66
C ALA A 146 9.03 -3.50 15.13
N PHE A 147 9.73 -2.84 16.04
CA PHE A 147 9.71 -3.10 17.47
C PHE A 147 9.64 -1.79 18.23
N SER A 148 8.83 -1.76 19.28
CA SER A 148 8.79 -0.70 20.28
C SER A 148 10.01 -0.73 21.21
N SER A 149 10.60 -1.91 21.42
CA SER A 149 11.78 -2.11 22.27
C SER A 149 12.99 -2.56 21.46
N ARG A 150 14.10 -1.80 21.58
CA ARG A 150 15.39 -2.20 20.99
C ARG A 150 15.90 -3.51 21.57
N GLU A 151 15.66 -3.76 22.86
CA GLU A 151 16.10 -4.98 23.52
C GLU A 151 15.42 -6.23 22.90
N GLU A 152 14.14 -6.13 22.57
CA GLU A 152 13.38 -7.22 21.95
C GLU A 152 13.80 -7.45 20.50
N ALA A 153 14.04 -6.38 19.75
CA ALA A 153 14.61 -6.47 18.41
C ALA A 153 15.96 -7.22 18.44
N LEU A 154 16.82 -6.91 19.41
CA LEU A 154 18.12 -7.59 19.59
C LEU A 154 17.96 -9.05 20.01
N LYS A 155 16.96 -9.39 20.84
CA LYS A 155 16.64 -10.78 21.18
C LYS A 155 16.23 -11.57 19.95
N LEU A 156 15.39 -11.01 19.08
CA LEU A 156 14.99 -11.67 17.83
C LEU A 156 16.18 -11.78 16.85
N GLN A 157 16.99 -10.74 16.74
CA GLN A 157 18.21 -10.72 15.91
C GLN A 157 19.16 -11.88 16.26
N LYS A 158 19.34 -12.18 17.56
CA LYS A 158 20.20 -13.31 17.99
C LYS A 158 19.75 -14.66 17.44
N GLY A 159 18.44 -14.84 17.22
CA GLY A 159 17.87 -16.08 16.70
C GLY A 159 17.71 -16.13 15.17
N PHE A 160 17.50 -14.98 14.53
CA PHE A 160 17.13 -14.90 13.11
C PHE A 160 18.05 -13.99 12.28
N GLY A 161 19.23 -13.66 12.79
CA GLY A 161 20.22 -12.81 12.11
C GLY A 161 19.73 -11.37 11.88
N GLY A 162 20.37 -10.69 10.92
CA GLY A 162 20.01 -9.34 10.51
C GLY A 162 20.65 -8.22 11.35
N LYS A 163 20.16 -6.99 11.16
CA LYS A 163 20.66 -5.77 11.82
C LYS A 163 19.51 -4.99 12.45
N VAL A 164 19.67 -4.59 13.71
CA VAL A 164 18.73 -3.69 14.40
C VAL A 164 19.15 -2.24 14.15
N VAL A 165 18.29 -1.49 13.50
CA VAL A 165 18.52 -0.10 13.08
C VAL A 165 17.35 0.80 13.49
N ASP A 166 17.53 2.12 13.43
CA ASP A 166 16.43 3.07 13.60
C ASP A 166 15.65 3.29 12.29
N PHE A 167 14.64 4.15 12.34
CA PHE A 167 13.78 4.47 11.21
C PHE A 167 14.54 5.00 9.99
N GLN A 168 15.48 5.93 10.19
CA GLN A 168 16.19 6.59 9.11
C GLN A 168 17.16 5.62 8.42
N MET A 169 17.91 4.87 9.22
CA MET A 169 18.79 3.81 8.72
C MET A 169 18.02 2.69 8.02
N ALA A 170 16.80 2.35 8.47
CA ALA A 170 15.96 1.37 7.79
C ALA A 170 15.52 1.84 6.40
N ILE A 171 15.20 3.13 6.24
CA ILE A 171 14.90 3.72 4.93
C ILE A 171 16.13 3.66 4.03
N GLU A 172 17.28 4.09 4.52
CA GLU A 172 18.55 4.06 3.78
C GLU A 172 18.91 2.65 3.33
N PHE A 173 18.73 1.66 4.21
CA PHE A 173 18.92 0.26 3.89
C PHE A 173 18.06 -0.18 2.68
N LEU A 174 16.79 0.21 2.65
CA LEU A 174 15.85 -0.18 1.60
C LEU A 174 16.06 0.58 0.28
N THR A 175 16.54 1.82 0.33
CA THR A 175 16.73 2.63 -0.87
C THR A 175 18.10 2.38 -1.52
N HIS A 176 19.15 2.13 -0.76
CA HIS A 176 20.50 1.93 -1.29
C HIS A 176 20.77 0.52 -1.85
N ASN A 177 20.04 -0.51 -1.41
CA ASN A 177 20.16 -1.87 -1.96
C ASN A 177 19.44 -2.09 -3.31
N THR A 178 18.94 -1.04 -3.97
CA THR A 178 18.35 -1.15 -5.32
C THR A 178 19.37 -1.14 -6.47
N LYS A 179 20.67 -1.13 -6.17
CA LYS A 179 21.75 -1.37 -7.15
C LYS A 179 22.46 -2.69 -6.84
N GLY A 180 21.96 -3.82 -7.35
CA GLY A 180 22.72 -5.06 -7.29
C GLY A 180 21.92 -6.34 -7.58
N THR A 181 21.59 -6.61 -8.84
CA THR A 181 22.17 -7.67 -9.69
C THR A 181 21.44 -7.71 -11.03
#